data_AF-A0A8T3N1I9-F1
#
_entry.id   AF-A0A8T3N1I9-F1
#
_cell.length_a   1.000
_cell.length_b   1.000
_cell.length_c   1.000
_cell.angle_alpha   90.00
_cell.angle_beta   90.00
_cell.angle_gamma   90.00
#
_symmetry.space_group_name_H-M   'P 1'
#
loop_
_entity.id
_entity.type
_entity.pdbx_description
1 polymer ?
#
loop_
_entity_poly.entity_id
_entity_poly.type
_entity_poly.pdbx_seq_one_letter_code
_entity_poly.pdbx_strand_id
1 'polypeptide(L)'
;MLIDLEDRIDCPGSFATSIARAFAHHTNVPVRVVVKHCCFENWLISDPRALMGARFKVTKAFESAVAPNKADNVTDATRLLNSIARGKDYHKRADAVAIANKLNPDAMARNSRSFRRLLRLLGHGQYLRQSRNPV
;
A
#
# COMPACT_ATOMS: atom_id res chain seq x y z
N MET A 1 8.00 11.37 -2.92
CA MET A 1 7.63 11.26 -1.49
C MET A 1 6.28 10.56 -1.38
N LEU A 2 6.13 9.62 -0.45
CA LEU A 2 4.85 8.97 -0.14
C LEU A 2 4.29 9.58 1.14
N ILE A 3 3.03 9.97 1.12
CA ILE A 3 2.34 10.56 2.26
C ILE A 3 1.06 9.76 2.48
N ASP A 4 0.85 9.34 3.72
CA ASP A 4 -0.39 8.69 4.11
C ASP A 4 -1.44 9.73 4.53
N LEU A 5 -2.67 9.55 4.09
CA LEU A 5 -3.79 10.47 4.31
C LEU A 5 -4.74 10.01 5.41
N GLU A 6 -4.43 8.93 6.14
CA GLU A 6 -5.36 8.13 6.97
C GLU A 6 -6.59 8.87 7.55
N ASP A 7 -6.41 10.05 8.16
CA ASP A 7 -7.48 10.79 8.87
C ASP A 7 -7.95 12.11 8.20
N ARG A 8 -7.53 12.42 6.96
CA ARG A 8 -7.93 13.68 6.29
C ARG A 8 -9.11 13.48 5.33
N ILE A 9 -10.09 14.38 5.44
CA ILE A 9 -11.30 14.42 4.60
C ILE A 9 -11.01 15.01 3.20
N ASP A 10 -9.82 15.60 3.02
CA ASP A 10 -9.44 16.25 1.77
C ASP A 10 -9.42 15.28 0.58
N CYS A 11 -9.81 15.78 -0.60
CA CYS A 11 -9.61 15.04 -1.84
C CYS A 11 -8.11 14.69 -2.01
N PRO A 12 -7.72 13.40 -2.10
CA PRO A 12 -6.32 13.00 -2.18
C PRO A 12 -5.57 13.62 -3.36
N GLY A 13 -6.27 13.86 -4.47
CA GLY A 13 -5.71 14.51 -5.66
C GLY A 13 -5.38 15.98 -5.43
N SER A 14 -6.29 16.71 -4.78
CA SER A 14 -6.07 18.13 -4.42
C SER A 14 -4.94 18.25 -3.41
N PHE A 15 -4.87 17.37 -2.42
CA PHE A 15 -3.80 17.35 -1.43
C PHE A 15 -2.44 17.02 -2.03
N ALA A 16 -2.36 16.01 -2.90
CA ALA A 16 -1.11 15.71 -3.62
C ALA A 16 -0.63 16.90 -4.45
N THR A 17 -1.56 17.62 -5.09
CA THR A 17 -1.28 18.79 -5.92
C THR A 17 -0.79 19.97 -5.08
N SER A 18 -1.42 20.23 -3.92
CA SER A 18 -1.02 21.34 -3.06
C SER A 18 0.40 21.14 -2.53
N ILE A 19 0.76 19.92 -2.12
CA ILE A 19 2.11 19.59 -1.69
C ILE A 19 3.11 19.72 -2.84
N ALA A 20 2.77 19.20 -4.04
CA ALA A 20 3.65 19.31 -5.20
C ALA A 20 3.93 20.79 -5.56
N ARG A 21 2.92 21.66 -5.47
CA ARG A 21 3.08 23.12 -5.65
C ARG A 21 3.97 23.73 -4.58
N ALA A 22 3.77 23.37 -3.31
CA ALA A 22 4.60 23.87 -2.23
C ALA A 22 6.08 23.54 -2.45
N PHE A 23 6.41 22.32 -2.88
CA PHE A 23 7.79 21.96 -3.21
C PHE A 23 8.36 22.72 -4.41
N ALA A 24 7.56 22.96 -5.45
CA ALA A 24 8.00 23.73 -6.61
C ALA A 24 8.44 25.17 -6.28
N HIS A 25 7.94 25.74 -5.17
CA HIS A 25 8.38 27.06 -4.69
C HIS A 25 9.73 27.03 -3.94
N HIS A 26 10.16 25.87 -3.45
CA HIS A 26 11.35 25.75 -2.60
C HIS A 26 12.52 25.00 -3.25
N THR A 27 12.29 24.28 -4.36
CA THR A 27 13.33 23.52 -5.03
C THR A 27 13.10 23.44 -6.53
N ASN A 28 14.20 23.43 -7.30
CA ASN A 28 14.20 23.16 -8.74
C ASN A 28 14.20 21.65 -9.07
N VAL A 29 14.24 20.78 -8.05
CA VAL A 29 14.19 19.34 -8.24
C VAL A 29 12.75 18.90 -8.55
N PRO A 30 12.50 18.13 -9.61
CA PRO A 30 11.17 17.59 -9.90
C PRO A 30 10.67 16.68 -8.77
N VAL A 31 9.69 17.15 -7.99
CA VAL A 31 9.07 16.36 -6.92
C VAL A 31 7.78 15.70 -7.42
N ARG A 32 7.68 14.38 -7.25
CA ARG A 32 6.43 13.64 -7.43
C ARG A 32 5.84 13.28 -6.07
N VAL A 33 4.57 13.63 -5.87
CA VAL A 33 3.82 13.35 -4.65
C VAL A 33 2.82 12.23 -4.92
N VAL A 34 2.83 11.22 -4.06
CA VAL A 34 1.84 10.14 -4.05
C VAL A 34 1.17 10.15 -2.70
N VAL A 35 -0.16 10.22 -2.72
CA VAL A 35 -0.98 10.14 -1.51
C VAL A 35 -1.69 8.80 -1.52
N LYS A 36 -1.49 8.01 -0.48
CA LYS A 36 -2.29 6.80 -0.25
C LYS A 36 -3.57 7.22 0.47
N HIS A 37 -4.70 6.75 -0.06
CA HIS A 37 -6.02 6.90 0.53
C HIS A 37 -6.47 5.52 1.04
N CYS A 38 -7.14 5.45 2.19
CA CYS A 38 -7.69 4.23 2.81
C CYS A 38 -6.74 3.32 3.60
N CYS A 39 -5.57 3.78 4.06
CA CYS A 39 -4.54 3.11 4.91
C CYS A 39 -3.35 2.45 4.19
N PHE A 40 -2.18 2.55 4.83
CA PHE A 40 -0.94 1.88 4.43
C PHE A 40 -1.05 0.36 4.57
N GLU A 41 -1.82 -0.15 5.53
CA GLU A 41 -2.02 -1.59 5.76
C GLU A 41 -2.58 -2.32 4.53
N ASN A 42 -3.31 -1.65 3.62
CA ASN A 42 -3.72 -2.27 2.35
C ASN A 42 -2.52 -2.79 1.54
N TRP A 43 -1.39 -2.09 1.60
CA TRP A 43 -0.17 -2.52 0.93
C TRP A 43 0.48 -3.67 1.68
N LEU A 44 0.49 -3.66 3.01
CA LEU A 44 1.02 -4.77 3.80
C LEU A 44 0.27 -6.07 3.53
N ILE A 45 -1.07 -6.03 3.46
CA ILE A 45 -1.87 -7.22 3.19
C ILE A 45 -1.77 -7.68 1.73
N SER A 46 -1.33 -6.82 0.81
CA SER A 46 -1.30 -7.11 -0.63
C SER A 46 -0.32 -8.22 -1.03
N ASP A 47 0.59 -8.62 -0.15
CA ASP A 47 1.38 -9.83 -0.29
C ASP A 47 1.12 -10.79 0.89
N PRO A 48 0.12 -11.69 0.78
CA PRO A 48 -0.16 -12.66 1.83
C PRO A 48 1.05 -13.54 2.18
N ARG A 49 2.01 -13.75 1.27
CA ARG A 49 3.17 -14.60 1.55
C ARG A 49 4.15 -13.94 2.51
N ALA A 50 4.30 -12.62 2.45
CA ALA A 50 5.14 -11.86 3.38
C ALA A 50 4.67 -11.96 4.84
N LEU A 51 3.38 -12.22 5.05
CA LEU A 51 2.77 -12.40 6.38
C LEU A 51 3.10 -13.78 6.98
N MET A 52 3.39 -14.79 6.13
CA MET A 52 3.77 -16.12 6.59
C MET A 52 5.14 -16.05 7.27
N GLY A 53 5.14 -16.17 8.61
CA GLY A 53 6.35 -16.08 9.43
C GLY A 53 6.55 -14.75 10.14
N ALA A 54 5.63 -13.79 10.00
CA ALA A 54 5.56 -12.58 10.84
C ALA A 54 4.45 -12.75 11.88
N ARG A 55 4.45 -13.86 12.65
CA ARG A 55 3.40 -14.26 13.63
C ARG A 55 1.95 -14.36 13.12
N PHE A 56 1.66 -14.08 11.86
CA PHE A 56 0.33 -14.23 11.29
C PHE A 56 0.06 -15.65 10.78
N LYS A 57 -1.18 -16.12 10.93
CA LYS A 57 -1.72 -17.36 10.33
C LYS A 57 -2.58 -17.00 9.13
N VAL A 58 -1.96 -16.87 7.96
CA VAL A 58 -2.69 -16.61 6.71
C VAL A 58 -3.71 -17.73 6.47
N THR A 59 -4.97 -17.36 6.29
CA THR A 59 -6.08 -18.27 6.01
C THR A 59 -6.55 -18.12 4.57
N LYS A 60 -7.25 -19.12 4.04
CA LYS A 60 -7.89 -19.01 2.71
C LYS A 60 -8.88 -17.85 2.63
N ALA A 61 -9.55 -17.53 3.74
CA ALA A 61 -10.48 -16.39 3.82
C ALA A 61 -9.74 -15.05 3.69
N PHE A 62 -8.60 -14.91 4.37
CA PHE A 62 -7.72 -13.75 4.21
C PHE A 62 -7.23 -13.62 2.76
N GLU A 63 -6.71 -14.70 2.18
CA GLU A 63 -6.21 -14.68 0.79
C GLU A 63 -7.31 -14.28 -0.19
N SER A 64 -8.53 -14.82 -0.03
CA SER A 64 -9.68 -14.51 -0.89
C SER A 64 -10.17 -13.06 -0.78
N ALA A 65 -9.96 -12.43 0.38
CA ALA A 65 -10.30 -11.03 0.63
C ALA A 65 -9.31 -10.07 -0.06
N VAL A 66 -8.05 -10.48 -0.20
CA VAL A 66 -6.97 -9.64 -0.74
C VAL A 66 -6.72 -9.92 -2.22
N ALA A 67 -6.80 -11.18 -2.63
CA ALA A 67 -6.38 -11.65 -3.94
C ALA A 67 -7.56 -12.23 -4.74
N PRO A 68 -7.48 -12.16 -6.09
CA PRO A 68 -6.58 -11.31 -6.86
C PRO A 68 -7.08 -9.85 -6.91
N ASN A 69 -6.17 -8.87 -6.86
CA ASN A 69 -6.48 -7.45 -7.11
C ASN A 69 -7.61 -6.84 -6.23
N LYS A 70 -7.73 -7.27 -4.97
CA LYS A 70 -8.76 -6.78 -4.03
C LYS A 70 -8.19 -6.02 -2.83
N ALA A 71 -6.87 -5.96 -2.66
CA ALA A 71 -6.25 -5.39 -1.46
C ALA A 71 -6.69 -3.95 -1.18
N ASP A 72 -6.89 -3.13 -2.23
CA ASP A 72 -7.37 -1.75 -2.10
C ASP A 72 -8.87 -1.62 -1.77
N ASN A 73 -9.65 -2.69 -1.94
CA ASN A 73 -11.07 -2.72 -1.62
C ASN A 73 -11.33 -3.09 -0.15
N VAL A 74 -10.29 -3.49 0.58
CA VAL A 74 -10.38 -3.79 2.01
C VAL A 74 -10.51 -2.48 2.77
N THR A 75 -11.68 -2.23 3.33
CA THR A 75 -12.00 -0.99 4.06
C THR A 75 -11.30 -0.88 5.41
N ASP A 76 -11.05 -2.01 6.07
CA ASP A 76 -10.34 -2.09 7.35
C ASP A 76 -9.28 -3.20 7.32
N ALA A 77 -8.11 -2.85 6.80
CA ALA A 77 -6.99 -3.78 6.70
C ALA A 77 -6.39 -4.12 8.07
N THR A 78 -6.52 -3.24 9.06
CA THR A 78 -6.05 -3.49 10.44
C THR A 78 -6.87 -4.60 11.08
N ARG A 79 -8.21 -4.55 10.99
CA ARG A 79 -9.07 -5.63 11.46
C ARG A 79 -8.81 -6.93 10.74
N LEU A 80 -8.57 -6.88 9.43
CA LEU A 80 -8.22 -8.07 8.66
C LEU A 80 -6.88 -8.68 9.12
N LEU A 81 -5.86 -7.87 9.41
CA LEU A 81 -4.59 -8.32 10.01
C LEU A 81 -4.80 -8.93 11.40
N ASN A 82 -5.62 -8.30 12.25
CA ASN A 82 -5.96 -8.83 13.58
C ASN A 82 -6.65 -10.20 13.50
N SER A 83 -7.49 -10.43 12.49
CA SER A 83 -8.17 -11.73 12.29
C SER A 83 -7.22 -12.91 12.06
N ILE A 84 -5.99 -12.63 11.63
CA ILE A 84 -4.96 -13.64 11.39
C ILE A 84 -3.76 -13.52 12.34
N ALA A 85 -3.77 -12.57 13.27
CA ALA A 85 -2.70 -12.38 14.24
C ALA A 85 -2.68 -13.52 15.27
N ARG A 86 -1.49 -14.07 15.57
CA ARG A 86 -1.31 -14.95 16.72
C ARG A 86 -0.83 -14.13 17.92
N GLY A 87 -1.47 -14.34 19.07
CA GLY A 87 -1.14 -13.66 20.32
C GLY A 87 -1.81 -12.29 20.41
N LYS A 88 -1.02 -11.23 20.31
CA LYS A 88 -1.50 -9.84 20.45
C LYS A 88 -2.07 -9.31 19.13
N ASP A 89 -2.84 -8.23 19.18
CA ASP A 89 -3.25 -7.50 17.98
C ASP A 89 -2.05 -6.96 17.19
N TYR A 90 -2.28 -6.67 15.91
CA TYR A 90 -1.35 -6.03 15.00
C TYR A 90 -0.87 -4.69 15.58
N HIS A 91 0.45 -4.53 15.62
CA HIS A 91 1.14 -3.35 16.09
C HIS A 91 1.66 -2.55 14.88
N LYS A 92 1.00 -1.43 14.58
CA LYS A 92 1.24 -0.56 13.41
C LYS A 92 2.71 -0.21 13.09
N ARG A 93 3.60 -0.19 14.09
CA ARG A 93 5.04 0.08 13.86
C ARG A 93 5.86 -1.21 13.72
N ALA A 94 5.97 -1.99 14.80
CA ALA A 94 6.80 -3.18 14.83
C ALA A 94 6.41 -4.23 13.77
N ASP A 95 5.13 -4.55 13.64
CA ASP A 95 4.71 -5.55 12.66
C ASP A 95 4.77 -5.00 11.24
N ALA A 96 4.42 -3.73 11.02
CA ALA A 96 4.55 -3.11 9.69
C ALA A 96 5.98 -3.19 9.15
N VAL A 97 6.98 -2.88 9.98
CA VAL A 97 8.39 -3.00 9.60
C VAL A 97 8.77 -4.46 9.32
N ALA A 98 8.36 -5.38 10.19
CA ALA A 98 8.66 -6.80 10.04
C ALA A 98 8.03 -7.41 8.77
N ILE A 99 6.81 -7.00 8.42
CA ILE A 99 6.12 -7.38 7.18
C ILE A 99 6.80 -6.72 5.99
N ALA A 100 7.07 -5.42 6.06
CA ALA A 100 7.65 -4.63 4.95
C ALA A 100 8.99 -5.19 4.47
N ASN A 101 9.82 -5.67 5.40
CA ASN A 101 11.11 -6.30 5.08
C ASN A 101 10.97 -7.63 4.29
N LYS A 102 9.78 -8.20 4.21
CA LYS A 102 9.49 -9.46 3.51
C LYS A 102 8.60 -9.27 2.28
N LEU A 103 8.11 -8.06 2.03
CA LEU A 103 7.21 -7.78 0.92
C LEU A 103 7.91 -7.97 -0.42
N ASN A 104 7.25 -8.67 -1.34
CA ASN A 104 7.68 -8.71 -2.73
C ASN A 104 6.87 -7.67 -3.55
N PRO A 105 7.51 -6.64 -4.13
CA PRO A 105 6.83 -5.62 -4.93
C PRO A 105 5.97 -6.18 -6.07
N ASP A 106 6.40 -7.26 -6.73
CA ASP A 106 5.63 -7.89 -7.82
C ASP A 106 4.39 -8.63 -7.28
N ALA A 107 4.47 -9.21 -6.09
CA ALA A 107 3.31 -9.81 -5.43
C ALA A 107 2.30 -8.74 -5.00
N MET A 108 2.78 -7.66 -4.38
CA MET A 108 1.96 -6.51 -4.00
C MET A 108 1.26 -5.90 -5.21
N ALA A 109 1.98 -5.71 -6.32
CA ALA A 109 1.46 -5.10 -7.53
C ALA A 109 0.36 -5.93 -8.21
N ARG A 110 0.36 -7.26 -8.05
CA ARG A 110 -0.73 -8.13 -8.52
C ARG A 110 -2.03 -7.91 -7.73
N ASN A 111 -1.93 -7.50 -6.46
CA ASN A 111 -3.08 -7.41 -5.56
C ASN A 111 -3.54 -5.98 -5.22
N SER A 112 -2.70 -4.96 -5.47
CA SER A 112 -3.01 -3.55 -5.21
C SER A 112 -2.80 -2.67 -6.45
N ARG A 113 -3.89 -2.05 -6.93
CA ARG A 113 -3.89 -1.02 -7.98
C ARG A 113 -3.18 0.25 -7.52
N SER A 114 -3.38 0.65 -6.27
CA SER A 114 -2.73 1.84 -5.72
C SER A 114 -1.21 1.65 -5.61
N PHE A 115 -0.75 0.44 -5.32
CA PHE A 115 0.67 0.10 -5.39
C PHE A 115 1.22 0.12 -6.82
N ARG A 116 0.49 -0.40 -7.81
CA ARG A 116 0.87 -0.24 -9.24
C ARG A 116 1.01 1.22 -9.65
N ARG A 117 0.15 2.11 -9.13
CA ARG A 117 0.25 3.56 -9.36
C ARG A 117 1.55 4.12 -8.76
N LEU A 118 1.97 3.66 -7.58
CA LEU A 118 3.27 4.02 -7.01
C LEU A 118 4.41 3.56 -7.92
N LEU A 119 4.42 2.29 -8.34
CA LEU A 119 5.47 1.73 -9.20
C LEU A 119 5.59 2.50 -10.53
N ARG A 120 4.48 2.87 -11.15
CA ARG A 120 4.47 3.75 -12.33
C ARG A 120 5.16 5.08 -12.08
N LEU A 121 4.88 5.71 -10.94
CA LEU A 121 5.44 7.02 -10.60
C LEU A 121 6.93 6.95 -10.28
N LEU A 122 7.39 5.82 -9.76
CA LEU A 122 8.81 5.48 -9.57
C LEU A 122 9.53 5.08 -10.87
N GLY A 123 8.81 4.98 -11.99
CA GLY A 123 9.42 4.63 -13.28
C GLY A 123 9.64 3.13 -13.50
N HIS A 124 8.92 2.26 -12.78
CA HIS A 124 9.05 0.81 -12.95
C HIS A 124 8.62 0.39 -14.36
N GLY A 125 9.50 -0.32 -15.09
CA GLY A 125 9.35 -0.62 -16.52
C GLY A 125 7.98 -1.18 -16.92
N GLN A 126 7.50 -2.18 -16.18
CA GLN A 126 6.19 -2.84 -16.43
C GLN A 126 4.98 -1.92 -16.27
N TYR A 127 5.10 -0.85 -15.48
CA TYR A 127 3.99 0.04 -15.12
C TYR A 127 4.12 1.44 -15.73
N LEU A 128 5.15 1.71 -16.54
CA LEU A 128 5.45 3.04 -17.09
C LEU A 128 4.23 3.71 -17.76
N ARG A 129 3.47 2.93 -18.53
CA ARG A 129 2.33 3.44 -19.32
C ARG A 129 0.97 3.16 -18.68
N GLN A 130 0.90 2.35 -17.62
CA GLN A 130 -0.37 1.87 -17.11
C GLN A 130 -0.33 1.43 -15.63
N SER A 131 -1.48 1.50 -14.96
CA SER A 131 -1.65 1.06 -13.57
C SER A 131 -2.61 -0.12 -13.42
N ARG A 132 -3.00 -0.76 -14.53
CA ARG A 132 -3.69 -2.06 -14.51
C ARG A 132 -2.63 -3.15 -14.37
N ASN A 133 -3.08 -4.38 -14.17
CA ASN A 133 -2.16 -5.51 -14.17
C ASN A 133 -1.51 -5.60 -15.56
N PRO A 134 -0.18 -5.72 -15.70
CA PRO A 134 0.44 -6.11 -16.95
C PRO A 134 -0.15 -7.45 -17.40
N VAL A 135 -0.44 -7.54 -18.69
CA VAL A 135 -0.86 -8.77 -19.37
C VAL A 135 0.39 -9.56 -19.71
#